data_AF-A0A8C9RIE1-F1
#
_entry.id   AF-A0A8C9RIE1-F1
#
_cell.length_a   1.000
_cell.length_b   1.000
_cell.length_c   1.000
_cell.angle_alpha   90.00
_cell.angle_beta   90.00
_cell.angle_gamma   90.00
#
_symmetry.space_group_name_H-M   'P 1'
#
loop_
_entity.id
_entity.type
_entity.pdbx_description
1 polymer ?
#
loop_
_entity_poly.entity_id
_entity_poly.type
_entity_poly.pdbx_seq_one_letter_code
_entity_poly.pdbx_strand_id
1 'polypeptide(L)'
;MRARAMELDVLDALEQLGYDGPLNNEQVLLKASECGFSSPEYTSLCLWLTLRLKLLCSLEEWTPINADDTDGLQLQISRLLKEMSCPYPCLMSENLLGSLKNKDSCLKLILFLSSELQAAQIMHSKHLHSCELDEERTALQDLRVTCRTLKPSEPKGRSAVDIFSAIESKMKLLLEDLPKEHIGKPALKVSLNPGQWVCVHNVQLNIFLLIYNIIII
;
A
#
# COMPACT_ATOMS: atom_id res chain seq x y z
N MET A 1 -13.39 -11.34 -25.02
CA MET A 1 -12.06 -10.71 -24.92
C MET A 1 -11.86 -9.82 -23.68
N ARG A 2 -12.86 -9.63 -22.79
CA ARG A 2 -12.79 -8.64 -21.69
C ARG A 2 -12.19 -9.15 -20.36
N ALA A 3 -12.17 -10.47 -20.12
CA ALA A 3 -11.71 -11.06 -18.86
C ALA A 3 -10.20 -10.94 -18.62
N ARG A 4 -9.40 -11.00 -19.70
CA ARG A 4 -7.93 -11.02 -19.65
C ARG A 4 -7.28 -9.74 -19.13
N ALA A 5 -7.99 -8.61 -19.18
CA ALA A 5 -7.51 -7.37 -18.59
C ALA A 5 -7.62 -7.41 -17.06
N MET A 6 -8.82 -7.75 -16.56
CA MET A 6 -9.11 -7.75 -15.11
C MET A 6 -8.24 -8.73 -14.32
N GLU A 7 -7.89 -9.87 -14.92
CA GLU A 7 -7.03 -10.88 -14.30
C GLU A 7 -5.60 -10.33 -14.07
N LEU A 8 -5.08 -9.59 -15.04
CA LEU A 8 -3.78 -8.92 -14.92
C LEU A 8 -3.85 -7.75 -13.94
N ASP A 9 -4.91 -6.95 -13.99
CA ASP A 9 -5.12 -5.84 -13.05
C ASP A 9 -5.14 -6.33 -11.59
N VAL A 10 -5.77 -7.48 -11.33
CA VAL A 10 -5.77 -8.13 -10.01
C VAL A 10 -4.37 -8.57 -9.62
N LEU A 11 -3.62 -9.22 -10.51
CA LEU A 11 -2.26 -9.68 -10.22
C LEU A 11 -1.32 -8.50 -9.91
N ASP A 12 -1.39 -7.43 -10.69
CA ASP A 12 -0.62 -6.20 -10.48
C ASP A 12 -0.98 -5.56 -9.12
N ALA A 13 -2.27 -5.51 -8.78
CA ALA A 13 -2.71 -4.98 -7.49
C ALA A 13 -2.20 -5.82 -6.31
N LEU A 14 -2.24 -7.16 -6.43
CA LEU A 14 -1.72 -8.07 -5.40
C LEU A 14 -0.21 -7.93 -5.21
N GLU A 15 0.55 -7.80 -6.30
CA GLU A 15 1.99 -7.55 -6.26
C GLU A 15 2.30 -6.22 -5.55
N GLN A 16 1.59 -5.13 -5.91
CA GLN A 16 1.76 -3.82 -5.29
C GLN A 16 1.42 -3.81 -3.80
N LEU A 17 0.46 -4.62 -3.37
CA LEU A 17 0.09 -4.80 -1.96
C LEU A 17 1.08 -5.70 -1.19
N GLY A 18 2.06 -6.31 -1.89
CA GLY A 18 3.02 -7.23 -1.32
C GLY A 18 2.39 -8.54 -0.86
N TYR A 19 1.35 -9.00 -1.56
CA TYR A 19 0.81 -10.35 -1.36
C TYR A 19 1.83 -11.36 -1.89
N ASP A 20 2.10 -12.42 -1.14
CA ASP A 20 3.09 -13.46 -1.44
C ASP A 20 2.47 -14.87 -1.51
N GLY A 21 1.14 -14.95 -1.51
CA GLY A 21 0.41 -16.21 -1.52
C GLY A 21 0.20 -16.82 -2.91
N PRO A 22 -0.47 -17.99 -2.97
CA PRO A 22 -0.57 -18.81 -4.18
C PRO A 22 -1.35 -18.15 -5.33
N LEU A 23 -2.21 -17.17 -5.04
CA LEU A 23 -3.00 -16.46 -6.05
C LEU A 23 -2.20 -15.45 -6.89
N ASN A 24 -0.91 -15.22 -6.61
CA ASN A 24 -0.03 -14.47 -7.52
C ASN A 24 0.25 -15.23 -8.84
N ASN A 25 -0.11 -16.50 -8.92
CA ASN A 25 -0.06 -17.24 -10.16
C ASN A 25 -1.40 -17.14 -10.90
N GLU A 26 -1.39 -16.63 -12.14
CA GLU A 26 -2.58 -16.45 -12.97
C GLU A 26 -3.46 -17.71 -13.06
N GLN A 27 -2.87 -18.89 -13.26
CA GLN A 27 -3.65 -20.13 -13.39
C GLN A 27 -4.32 -20.55 -12.08
N VAL A 28 -3.66 -20.28 -10.95
CA VAL A 28 -4.21 -20.58 -9.62
C VAL A 28 -5.32 -19.58 -9.29
N LEU A 29 -5.11 -18.29 -9.55
CA LEU A 29 -6.11 -17.24 -9.39
C LEU A 29 -7.38 -17.56 -10.17
N LEU A 30 -7.24 -17.96 -11.44
CA LEU A 30 -8.38 -18.28 -12.31
C LEU A 30 -9.20 -19.45 -11.75
N LYS A 31 -8.53 -20.56 -11.38
CA LYS A 31 -9.20 -21.73 -10.81
C LYS A 31 -9.88 -21.42 -9.47
N ALA A 32 -9.18 -20.72 -8.59
CA ALA A 32 -9.72 -20.30 -7.30
C ALA A 32 -10.95 -19.39 -7.47
N SER A 33 -10.89 -18.46 -8.42
CA SER A 33 -12.00 -17.54 -8.74
C SER A 33 -13.20 -18.22 -9.38
N GLU A 34 -13.02 -19.35 -10.08
CA GLU A 34 -14.15 -20.18 -10.55
C GLU A 34 -14.89 -20.86 -9.40
N CYS A 35 -14.18 -21.18 -8.31
CA CYS A 35 -14.74 -21.83 -7.12
C CYS A 35 -15.21 -20.86 -6.03
N GLY A 36 -14.77 -19.60 -6.08
CA GLY A 36 -15.11 -18.57 -5.09
C GLY A 36 -14.81 -19.02 -3.65
N PHE A 37 -15.73 -18.79 -2.71
CA PHE A 37 -15.56 -19.20 -1.30
C PHE A 37 -15.45 -20.71 -1.06
N SER A 38 -15.67 -21.55 -2.08
CA SER A 38 -15.40 -22.99 -1.97
C SER A 38 -13.91 -23.33 -2.16
N SER A 39 -13.09 -22.40 -2.67
CA SER A 39 -11.63 -22.56 -2.75
C SER A 39 -10.98 -22.03 -1.47
N PRO A 40 -10.16 -22.84 -0.78
CA PRO A 40 -9.45 -22.40 0.42
C PRO A 40 -8.45 -21.28 0.10
N GLU A 41 -7.83 -21.30 -1.08
CA GLU A 41 -6.90 -20.26 -1.51
C GLU A 41 -7.61 -18.92 -1.74
N TYR A 42 -8.81 -18.95 -2.36
CA TYR A 42 -9.64 -17.75 -2.54
C TYR A 42 -10.09 -17.17 -1.20
N THR A 43 -10.64 -18.01 -0.31
CA THR A 43 -11.07 -17.61 1.03
C THR A 43 -9.91 -17.04 1.84
N SER A 44 -8.71 -17.63 1.73
CA SER A 44 -7.50 -17.13 2.40
C SER A 44 -7.07 -15.75 1.89
N LEU A 45 -7.13 -15.49 0.58
CA LEU A 45 -6.85 -14.17 0.04
C LEU A 45 -7.87 -13.14 0.52
N CYS A 46 -9.17 -13.47 0.46
CA CYS A 46 -10.21 -12.59 0.97
C CYS A 46 -9.99 -12.25 2.45
N LEU A 47 -9.70 -13.25 3.29
CA LEU A 47 -9.37 -13.04 4.71
C LEU A 47 -8.16 -12.11 4.88
N TRP A 48 -7.11 -12.31 4.10
CA TRP A 48 -5.90 -11.48 4.13
C TRP A 48 -6.21 -10.01 3.80
N LEU A 49 -6.99 -9.76 2.73
CA LEU A 49 -7.41 -8.41 2.33
C LEU A 49 -8.28 -7.75 3.42
N THR A 50 -9.27 -8.48 3.94
CA THR A 50 -10.20 -8.00 4.97
C THR A 50 -9.47 -7.66 6.28
N LEU A 51 -8.51 -8.48 6.71
CA LEU A 51 -7.70 -8.20 7.90
C LEU A 51 -6.81 -6.97 7.75
N ARG A 52 -6.24 -6.74 6.56
CA ARG A 52 -5.41 -5.56 6.29
C ARG A 52 -6.25 -4.28 6.21
N LEU A 53 -7.41 -4.35 5.58
CA LEU A 53 -8.37 -3.24 5.58
C LEU A 53 -8.77 -2.86 7.00
N LYS A 54 -9.06 -3.83 7.87
CA LYS A 54 -9.36 -3.58 9.28
C LYS A 54 -8.25 -2.81 10.02
N LEU A 55 -6.98 -3.07 9.71
CA LEU A 55 -5.87 -2.37 10.38
C LEU A 55 -5.78 -0.89 10.00
N LEU A 56 -6.26 -0.53 8.81
CA LEU A 56 -6.12 0.81 8.24
C LEU A 56 -7.44 1.62 8.30
N CYS A 57 -8.57 0.93 8.32
CA CYS A 57 -9.90 1.50 8.44
C CYS A 57 -10.38 1.38 9.89
N SER A 58 -10.86 2.48 10.47
CA SER A 58 -11.46 2.51 11.81
C SER A 58 -12.87 1.90 11.79
N LEU A 59 -12.98 0.61 11.46
CA LEU A 59 -14.26 -0.10 11.35
C LEU A 59 -14.81 -0.35 12.76
N GLU A 60 -15.98 0.21 13.07
CA GLU A 60 -16.55 0.22 14.42
C GLU A 60 -17.02 -1.17 14.91
N GLU A 61 -17.39 -2.08 14.00
CA GLU A 61 -17.96 -3.40 14.33
C GLU A 61 -17.18 -4.58 13.69
N TRP A 62 -15.99 -4.87 14.21
CA TRP A 62 -15.23 -6.05 13.79
C TRP A 62 -15.48 -7.28 14.68
N THR A 63 -15.88 -8.40 14.09
CA THR A 63 -15.87 -9.71 14.77
C THR A 63 -14.63 -10.50 14.39
N PRO A 64 -13.94 -11.17 15.33
CA PRO A 64 -12.84 -12.07 14.99
C PRO A 64 -13.31 -13.12 13.98
N ILE A 65 -12.57 -13.26 12.88
CA ILE A 65 -12.84 -14.24 11.83
C ILE A 65 -11.82 -15.35 12.00
N ASN A 66 -12.27 -16.58 12.25
CA ASN A 66 -11.41 -17.75 12.24
C ASN A 66 -11.15 -18.19 10.80
N ALA A 67 -10.01 -18.84 10.53
CA ALA A 67 -9.66 -19.28 9.18
C ALA A 67 -10.71 -20.23 8.56
N ASP A 68 -11.43 -20.99 9.39
CA ASP A 68 -12.46 -21.93 8.95
C ASP A 68 -13.87 -21.31 8.91
N ASP A 69 -14.05 -20.07 9.40
CA ASP A 69 -15.35 -19.40 9.47
C ASP A 69 -15.65 -18.63 8.19
N THR A 70 -15.98 -19.38 7.13
CA THR A 70 -16.28 -18.83 5.81
C THR A 70 -17.55 -17.98 5.82
N ASP A 71 -18.54 -18.31 6.66
CA ASP A 71 -19.78 -17.54 6.79
C ASP A 71 -19.54 -16.20 7.51
N GLY A 72 -18.72 -16.22 8.58
CA GLY A 72 -18.26 -15.02 9.26
C GLY A 72 -17.45 -14.10 8.35
N LEU A 73 -16.55 -14.66 7.54
CA LEU A 73 -15.80 -13.89 6.53
C LEU A 73 -16.73 -13.22 5.52
N GLN A 74 -17.69 -13.95 4.98
CA GLN A 74 -18.66 -13.42 4.02
C GLN A 74 -19.51 -12.29 4.60
N LEU A 75 -19.94 -12.42 5.86
CA LEU A 75 -20.71 -11.37 6.53
C LEU A 75 -19.86 -10.11 6.70
N GLN A 76 -18.59 -10.26 7.10
CA GLN A 76 -17.66 -9.14 7.25
C GLN A 76 -17.36 -8.46 5.92
N ILE A 77 -17.14 -9.23 4.85
CA ILE A 77 -16.99 -8.68 3.50
C ILE A 77 -18.26 -7.95 3.08
N SER A 78 -19.45 -8.53 3.31
CA SER A 78 -20.72 -7.88 2.95
C SER A 78 -20.92 -6.54 3.67
N ARG A 79 -20.44 -6.42 4.91
CA ARG A 79 -20.45 -5.16 5.67
C ARG A 79 -19.47 -4.15 5.06
N LEU A 80 -18.23 -4.56 4.80
CA LEU A 80 -17.22 -3.72 4.14
C LEU A 80 -17.70 -3.17 2.81
N LEU A 81 -18.29 -4.02 1.97
CA LEU A 81 -18.83 -3.61 0.67
C LEU A 81 -19.91 -2.52 0.82
N LYS A 82 -20.75 -2.61 1.86
CA LYS A 82 -21.79 -1.60 2.16
C LYS A 82 -21.18 -0.30 2.70
N GLU A 83 -20.27 -0.40 3.65
CA GLU A 83 -19.63 0.75 4.30
C GLU A 83 -18.77 1.55 3.32
N MET A 84 -18.00 0.86 2.47
CA MET A 84 -17.14 1.46 1.44
C MET A 84 -17.89 1.77 0.14
N SER A 85 -19.22 1.68 0.13
CA SER A 85 -20.08 2.02 -1.02
C SER A 85 -19.66 1.33 -2.33
N CYS A 86 -19.47 0.01 -2.30
CA CYS A 86 -19.02 -0.77 -3.46
C CYS A 86 -19.88 -0.50 -4.70
N PRO A 87 -19.26 -0.15 -5.85
CA PRO A 87 -19.97 0.26 -7.05
C PRO A 87 -20.55 -0.91 -7.84
N TYR A 88 -20.22 -2.16 -7.49
CA TYR A 88 -20.64 -3.36 -8.22
C TYR A 88 -21.97 -3.89 -7.67
N PRO A 89 -23.11 -3.72 -8.38
CA PRO A 89 -24.41 -4.15 -7.87
C PRO A 89 -24.48 -5.66 -7.67
N CYS A 90 -23.71 -6.43 -8.45
CA CYS A 90 -23.62 -7.87 -8.29
C CYS A 90 -23.05 -8.27 -6.93
N LEU A 91 -22.16 -7.49 -6.33
CA LEU A 91 -21.56 -7.79 -5.02
C LEU A 91 -22.40 -7.30 -3.85
N MET A 92 -23.38 -6.43 -4.10
CA MET A 92 -24.23 -5.79 -3.09
C MET A 92 -25.55 -6.53 -2.81
N SER A 93 -25.73 -7.68 -3.44
CA SER A 93 -26.85 -8.59 -3.17
C SER A 93 -26.84 -9.08 -1.71
N GLU A 94 -28.03 -9.31 -1.14
CA GLU A 94 -28.18 -9.88 0.20
C GLU A 94 -27.52 -11.25 0.36
N ASN A 95 -27.26 -11.95 -0.75
CA ASN A 95 -26.53 -13.21 -0.77
C ASN A 95 -25.22 -13.07 -1.56
N LEU A 96 -24.12 -12.79 -0.84
CA LEU A 96 -22.77 -12.70 -1.41
C LEU A 96 -22.32 -14.04 -2.03
N LEU A 97 -22.59 -15.16 -1.36
CA LEU A 97 -22.39 -16.52 -1.87
C LEU A 97 -23.14 -16.77 -3.19
N GLY A 98 -24.36 -16.23 -3.29
CA GLY A 98 -25.17 -16.26 -4.50
C GLY A 98 -24.59 -15.45 -5.66
N SER A 99 -23.76 -14.46 -5.35
CA SER A 99 -23.22 -13.48 -6.29
C SER A 99 -21.84 -13.85 -6.82
N LEU A 100 -21.04 -14.55 -6.01
CA LEU A 100 -19.74 -15.12 -6.39
C LEU A 100 -19.87 -16.49 -7.06
N LYS A 101 -20.93 -16.71 -7.85
CA LYS A 101 -21.14 -17.95 -8.61
C LYS A 101 -20.36 -18.01 -9.92
N ASN A 102 -19.67 -16.93 -10.29
CA ASN A 102 -18.89 -16.87 -11.51
C ASN A 102 -17.58 -16.11 -11.26
N LYS A 103 -16.59 -16.46 -12.09
CA LYS A 103 -15.24 -15.92 -12.04
C LYS A 103 -15.18 -14.39 -12.06
N ASP A 104 -16.04 -13.74 -12.85
CA ASP A 104 -16.04 -12.28 -13.03
C ASP A 104 -16.44 -11.56 -11.74
N SER A 105 -17.47 -12.03 -11.03
CA SER A 105 -17.83 -11.50 -9.71
C SER A 105 -16.71 -11.70 -8.69
N CYS A 106 -16.02 -12.84 -8.71
CA CYS A 106 -14.90 -13.13 -7.81
C CYS A 106 -13.73 -12.16 -8.05
N LEU A 107 -13.33 -11.97 -9.31
CA LEU A 107 -12.28 -11.04 -9.68
C LEU A 107 -12.64 -9.59 -9.32
N LYS A 108 -13.90 -9.17 -9.53
CA LYS A 108 -14.39 -7.85 -9.11
C LYS A 108 -14.28 -7.64 -7.61
N LEU A 109 -14.59 -8.67 -6.81
CA LEU A 109 -14.46 -8.59 -5.37
C LEU A 109 -13.00 -8.39 -4.95
N ILE A 110 -12.08 -9.20 -5.49
CA ILE A 110 -10.65 -9.06 -5.20
C ILE A 110 -10.16 -7.67 -5.62
N LEU A 111 -10.50 -7.24 -6.83
CA LEU A 111 -10.10 -5.94 -7.36
C LEU A 111 -10.59 -4.80 -6.47
N PHE A 112 -11.86 -4.83 -6.07
CA PHE A 112 -12.44 -3.81 -5.18
C PHE A 112 -11.75 -3.78 -3.82
N LEU A 113 -11.61 -4.94 -3.15
CA LEU A 113 -10.96 -4.98 -1.84
C LEU A 113 -9.49 -4.55 -1.92
N SER A 114 -8.81 -4.86 -3.02
CA SER A 114 -7.43 -4.44 -3.26
C SER A 114 -7.32 -2.94 -3.48
N SER A 115 -8.20 -2.35 -4.30
CA SER A 115 -8.22 -0.91 -4.55
C SER A 115 -8.53 -0.12 -3.28
N GLU A 116 -9.50 -0.58 -2.47
CA GLU A 116 -9.82 0.05 -1.19
C GLU A 116 -8.63 -0.05 -0.21
N LEU A 117 -7.92 -1.17 -0.21
CA LEU A 117 -6.75 -1.32 0.65
C LEU A 117 -5.62 -0.38 0.24
N GLN A 118 -5.36 -0.26 -1.06
CA GLN A 118 -4.38 0.70 -1.60
C GLN A 118 -4.80 2.14 -1.25
N ALA A 119 -6.08 2.49 -1.40
CA ALA A 119 -6.60 3.80 -1.02
C ALA A 119 -6.42 4.07 0.49
N ALA A 120 -6.72 3.09 1.34
CA ALA A 120 -6.52 3.18 2.78
C ALA A 120 -5.04 3.38 3.15
N GLN A 121 -4.11 2.67 2.50
CA GLN A 121 -2.67 2.86 2.67
C GLN A 121 -2.21 4.27 2.29
N ILE A 122 -2.70 4.79 1.16
CA ILE A 122 -2.42 6.16 0.71
C ILE A 122 -2.95 7.16 1.74
N MET A 123 -4.19 7.00 2.22
CA MET A 123 -4.76 7.91 3.21
C MET A 123 -4.03 7.85 4.56
N HIS A 124 -3.60 6.67 4.97
CA HIS A 124 -2.78 6.51 6.18
C HIS A 124 -1.42 7.20 6.04
N SER A 125 -0.75 7.09 4.87
CA SER A 125 0.47 7.85 4.59
C SER A 125 0.23 9.36 4.58
N LYS A 126 -0.90 9.82 4.05
CA LYS A 126 -1.26 11.26 4.06
C LYS A 126 -1.48 11.77 5.48
N HIS A 127 -2.14 11.01 6.35
CA HIS A 127 -2.34 11.38 7.75
C HIS A 127 -1.00 11.52 8.51
N LEU A 128 -0.04 10.62 8.24
CA LEU A 128 1.33 10.75 8.75
C LEU A 128 2.02 12.04 8.27
N HIS A 129 1.65 12.56 7.10
CA HIS A 129 2.20 13.79 6.54
C HIS A 129 1.38 15.06 6.83
N SER A 130 0.10 14.95 7.21
CA SER A 130 -0.81 16.10 7.46
C SER A 130 -1.03 16.41 8.93
N CYS A 131 -0.60 15.56 9.86
CA CYS A 131 -0.55 15.89 11.27
C CYS A 131 0.65 16.77 11.58
N GLU A 132 0.50 18.08 11.37
CA GLU A 132 1.44 19.16 11.75
C GLU A 132 1.72 19.24 13.27
N LEU A 133 1.19 18.31 14.09
CA LEU A 133 1.54 18.14 15.51
C LEU A 133 2.51 16.99 15.78
N ASP A 134 2.87 16.18 14.77
CA ASP A 134 3.78 15.04 14.89
C ASP A 134 5.05 15.17 14.02
N GLU A 135 5.25 16.30 13.33
CA GLU A 135 6.46 16.55 12.52
C GLU A 135 7.74 16.50 13.37
N GLU A 136 7.72 17.05 14.59
CA GLU A 136 8.88 16.96 15.50
C GLU A 136 9.18 15.52 15.94
N ARG A 137 8.14 14.71 16.17
CA ARG A 137 8.29 13.31 16.58
C ARG A 137 8.74 12.43 15.41
N THR A 138 8.22 12.68 14.22
CA THR A 138 8.58 11.97 12.98
C THR A 138 10.00 12.34 12.54
N ALA A 139 10.34 13.63 12.48
CA ALA A 139 11.68 14.09 12.11
C ALA A 139 12.75 13.59 13.09
N LEU A 140 12.47 13.61 14.40
CA LEU A 140 13.37 13.06 15.41
C LEU A 140 13.51 11.54 15.30
N GLN A 141 12.42 10.84 14.98
CA GLN A 141 12.45 9.40 14.79
C GLN A 141 13.22 9.01 13.53
N ASP A 142 13.01 9.71 12.41
CA ASP A 142 13.74 9.52 11.17
C ASP A 142 15.22 9.82 11.35
N LEU A 143 15.55 10.88 12.11
CA LEU A 143 16.93 11.18 12.47
C LEU A 143 17.55 10.05 13.32
N ARG A 144 16.82 9.48 14.27
CA ARG A 144 17.29 8.33 15.06
C ARG A 144 17.52 7.09 14.19
N VAL A 145 16.59 6.78 13.29
CA VAL A 145 16.70 5.63 12.37
C VAL A 145 17.91 5.84 11.44
N THR A 146 18.08 7.05 10.90
CA THR A 146 19.23 7.43 10.09
C THR A 146 20.54 7.23 10.86
N CYS A 147 20.64 7.75 12.09
CA CYS A 147 21.82 7.57 12.94
C CYS A 147 22.09 6.09 13.27
N ARG A 148 21.07 5.28 13.55
CA ARG A 148 21.25 3.84 13.81
C ARG A 148 21.72 3.09 12.58
N THR A 149 21.23 3.47 11.41
CA THR A 149 21.53 2.81 10.13
C THR A 149 22.93 3.16 9.65
N LEU A 150 23.24 4.46 9.58
CA LEU A 150 24.53 4.95 9.09
C LEU A 150 25.66 4.76 10.12
N LYS A 151 25.33 4.70 11.41
CA LYS A 151 26.28 4.68 12.54
C LYS A 151 27.37 5.74 12.35
N PRO A 152 27.00 7.04 12.28
CA PRO A 152 27.96 8.10 12.11
C PRO A 152 28.91 8.18 13.32
N SER A 153 30.09 8.76 13.10
CA SER A 153 31.03 9.06 14.18
C SER A 153 30.36 9.96 15.22
N GLU A 154 30.80 9.87 16.47
CA GLU A 154 30.22 10.65 17.55
C GLU A 154 30.32 12.16 17.24
N PRO A 155 29.18 12.89 17.25
CA PRO A 155 29.16 14.29 16.88
C PRO A 155 29.94 15.15 17.89
N LYS A 156 30.56 16.23 17.42
CA LYS A 156 31.38 17.14 18.24
C LYS A 156 30.58 17.90 19.31
N GLY A 157 29.26 17.84 19.24
CA GLY A 157 28.32 18.48 20.15
C GLY A 157 26.91 17.91 20.01
N ARG A 158 25.96 18.46 20.77
CA ARG A 158 24.54 18.07 20.73
C ARG A 158 23.68 18.96 19.82
N SER A 159 24.29 19.91 19.12
CA SER A 159 23.53 20.79 18.23
C SER A 159 23.07 20.04 16.97
N ALA A 160 21.98 20.51 16.34
CA ALA A 160 21.52 19.94 15.07
C ALA A 160 22.62 19.98 14.01
N VAL A 161 23.40 21.07 13.94
CA VAL A 161 24.51 21.25 13.00
C VAL A 161 25.57 20.17 13.19
N ASP A 162 25.94 19.86 14.44
CA ASP A 162 26.94 18.83 14.74
C ASP A 162 26.47 17.44 14.32
N ILE A 163 25.20 17.12 14.59
CA ILE A 163 24.59 15.84 14.25
C ILE A 163 24.52 15.66 12.72
N PHE A 164 24.02 16.65 11.99
CA PHE A 164 23.93 16.59 10.54
C PHE A 164 25.32 16.57 9.88
N SER A 165 26.31 17.30 10.42
CA SER A 165 27.69 17.25 9.92
C SER A 165 28.32 15.85 10.08
N ALA A 166 28.02 15.16 11.19
CA ALA A 166 28.49 13.80 11.43
C ALA A 166 27.84 12.79 10.45
N ILE A 167 26.53 12.95 10.19
CA ILE A 167 25.80 12.16 9.18
C ILE A 167 26.39 12.40 7.78
N GLU A 168 26.55 13.66 7.37
CA GLU A 168 27.09 14.03 6.06
C GLU A 168 28.50 13.46 5.85
N SER A 169 29.36 13.56 6.87
CA SER A 169 30.72 13.02 6.82
C SER A 169 30.71 11.50 6.65
N LYS A 170 29.82 10.79 7.37
CA LYS A 170 29.68 9.34 7.25
C LYS A 170 29.16 8.93 5.86
N MET A 171 28.19 9.67 5.33
CA MET A 171 27.69 9.44 3.98
C MET A 171 28.79 9.62 2.93
N LYS A 172 29.57 10.70 3.00
CA LYS A 172 30.71 10.93 2.08
C LYS A 172 31.69 9.75 2.06
N LEU A 173 32.05 9.23 3.24
CA LEU A 173 32.92 8.05 3.34
C LEU A 173 32.29 6.80 2.71
N LEU A 174 31.01 6.52 2.99
CA LEU A 174 30.32 5.37 2.39
C LEU A 174 30.21 5.51 0.86
N LEU A 175 30.04 6.72 0.36
CA LEU A 175 29.98 7.01 -1.08
C LEU A 175 31.35 6.83 -1.75
N GLU A 176 32.46 7.10 -1.05
CA GLU A 176 33.81 6.85 -1.54
C GLU A 176 34.14 5.35 -1.61
N ASP A 177 33.60 4.55 -0.69
CA ASP A 177 33.78 3.09 -0.65
C ASP A 177 32.96 2.33 -1.73
N LEU A 178 31.95 2.97 -2.32
CA LEU A 178 31.09 2.35 -3.32
C LEU A 178 31.72 2.36 -4.73
N PRO A 179 31.46 1.32 -5.57
CA PRO A 179 31.85 1.34 -6.97
C PRO A 179 31.28 2.57 -7.69
N LYS A 180 32.07 3.20 -8.56
CA LYS A 180 31.69 4.43 -9.29
C LYS A 180 30.41 4.29 -10.15
N GLU A 181 30.01 3.06 -10.44
CA GLU A 181 28.82 2.73 -11.24
C GLU A 181 27.57 2.50 -10.38
N HIS A 182 27.71 2.42 -9.05
CA HIS A 182 26.62 2.12 -8.13
C HIS A 182 25.62 3.27 -8.00
N ILE A 183 26.07 4.51 -8.27
CA ILE A 183 25.23 5.71 -8.26
C ILE A 183 25.12 6.22 -9.69
N GLY A 184 23.89 6.19 -10.22
CA GLY A 184 23.57 6.73 -11.55
C GLY A 184 23.81 8.23 -11.66
N LYS A 185 23.79 8.74 -12.90
CA LYS A 185 23.96 10.17 -13.14
C LYS A 185 22.83 10.95 -12.45
N PRO A 186 23.13 12.07 -11.75
CA PRO A 186 22.11 12.91 -11.14
C PRO A 186 21.07 13.35 -12.18
N ALA A 187 19.79 13.20 -11.85
CA ALA A 187 18.70 13.69 -12.69
C ALA A 187 18.73 15.22 -12.83
N LEU A 188 19.20 15.92 -11.79
CA LEU A 188 19.37 17.36 -11.74
C LEU A 188 20.85 17.70 -11.61
N LYS A 189 21.33 18.58 -12.49
CA LYS A 189 22.73 19.08 -12.49
C LYS A 189 22.88 20.47 -11.89
N VAL A 190 21.77 21.09 -11.49
CA VAL A 190 21.71 22.48 -11.02
C VAL A 190 21.06 22.50 -9.65
N SER A 191 21.58 23.31 -8.74
CA SER A 191 20.95 23.56 -7.45
C SER A 191 19.62 24.28 -7.64
N LEU A 192 18.56 23.75 -7.04
CA LEU A 192 17.24 24.37 -7.11
C LEU A 192 17.16 25.54 -6.13
N ASN A 193 16.56 26.65 -6.57
CA ASN A 193 16.19 27.76 -5.70
C ASN A 193 14.90 27.43 -4.91
N PRO A 194 14.55 28.18 -3.86
CA PRO A 194 13.38 27.88 -3.03
C PRO A 194 12.06 27.79 -3.80
N GLY A 195 11.84 28.66 -4.80
CA GLY A 195 10.65 28.59 -5.64
C GLY A 195 10.59 27.34 -6.51
N GLN A 196 11.74 26.88 -7.01
CA GLN A 196 11.86 25.63 -7.76
C GLN A 196 11.63 24.40 -6.88
N TRP A 197 12.05 24.43 -5.61
CA TRP A 197 11.76 23.37 -4.64
C TRP A 197 10.26 23.22 -4.39
N VAL A 198 9.53 24.34 -4.29
CA VAL A 198 8.06 24.32 -4.20
C VAL A 198 7.45 23.68 -5.46
N CYS A 199 7.96 23.99 -6.65
CA CYS A 199 7.52 23.32 -7.87
C CYS A 199 7.79 21.81 -7.86
N VAL A 200 8.97 21.37 -7.40
CA VAL A 200 9.27 19.93 -7.28
C VAL A 200 8.33 19.24 -6.30
N HIS A 201 8.07 19.88 -5.16
CA HIS A 201 7.12 19.38 -4.18
C HIS A 201 5.70 19.26 -4.77
N ASN A 202 5.26 20.26 -5.52
CA ASN A 202 3.96 20.23 -6.20
C ASN A 202 3.90 19.15 -7.29
N VAL A 203 4.98 18.92 -8.05
CA VAL A 203 5.03 17.83 -9.03
C VAL A 203 4.93 16.48 -8.33
N GLN A 204 5.65 16.29 -7.23
CA GLN A 204 5.58 15.06 -6.44
C GLN A 204 4.15 14.82 -5.93
N LEU A 205 3.51 15.82 -5.34
CA LEU A 205 2.10 15.74 -4.89
C LEU A 205 1.15 15.44 -6.05
N ASN A 206 1.32 16.09 -7.21
CA ASN A 206 0.47 15.87 -8.37
C ASN A 206 0.66 14.47 -8.96
N ILE A 207 1.87 13.91 -8.96
CA ILE A 207 2.10 12.51 -9.36
C ILE A 207 1.33 11.57 -8.44
N PHE A 208 1.39 11.77 -7.12
CA PHE A 208 0.62 10.96 -6.17
C PHE A 208 -0.90 11.10 -6.37
N LEU A 209 -1.39 12.31 -6.68
CA LEU A 209 -2.81 12.54 -6.97
C LEU A 209 -3.25 11.96 -8.31
N LEU A 210 -2.40 11.98 -9.32
CA LEU A 210 -2.66 11.34 -10.62
C LEU A 210 -2.73 9.82 -10.48
N ILE A 211 -1.81 9.22 -9.72
CA ILE A 211 -1.86 7.80 -9.37
C ILE A 211 -3.18 7.47 -8.66
N TYR A 212 -3.59 8.31 -7.70
CA TYR A 212 -4.87 8.15 -7.00
C TYR A 212 -6.10 8.24 -7.93
N ASN A 213 -6.12 9.18 -8.87
CA ASN A 213 -7.25 9.32 -9.81
C ASN A 213 -7.29 8.22 -10.87
N ILE A 214 -6.15 7.65 -11.24
CA ILE A 214 -6.08 6.51 -12.17
C ILE A 214 -6.56 5.22 -11.49
N ILE A 215 -6.34 5.07 -10.17
CA ILE A 215 -6.77 3.88 -9.41
C ILE A 215 -8.30 3.89 -9.12
N ILE A 216 -8.97 5.04 -9.20
CA ILE A 216 -10.40 5.20 -8.86
C ILE A 216 -11.35 5.22 -10.08
N ILE A 217 -10.83 5.13 -11.32
CA ILE A 217 -11.64 5.06 -12.56
C ILE A 217 -11.55 3.68 -13.19
#